data_AF-A0A7J2HWV1-F1
#
_entry.id   AF-A0A7J2HWV1-F1
#
_cell.length_a   1.000
_cell.length_b   1.000
_cell.length_c   1.000
_cell.angle_alpha   90.00
_cell.angle_beta   90.00
_cell.angle_gamma   90.00
#
_symmetry.space_group_name_H-M   'P 1'
#
loop_
_entity.id
_entity.type
_entity.pdbx_description
1 polymer ?
#
loop_
_entity_poly.entity_id
_entity_poly.type
_entity_poly.pdbx_seq_one_letter_code
_entity_poly.pdbx_strand_id
1 'polypeptide(L)'
;MSDINKFEWFGHHKLLRIITISGIMVNEEPIRVGAGLSKATFGPTDSTVLKVVKADGKELPVVPGSSFKGMLRATCIYMLRALGLNVCDGIVKATCLTGNEFNEIEERKLSAEMEVTEKIKQIVNAKIGKEERSVCPLCLLFGAPGLASHIEFMDSHPVSDFKLGYRTCVAIDRRKGSSRSPFTVEYVEPDCRWNFEFKVENVPNYLLGLVLDAIELVNAGLIKLGGMKSRGFGKIKIELDKVSIFSLNHRQYGIVDGKLQPLDPIDKPVNWSGTLKELTAETEGKDAKKFIENLRTTWHSSLTELRKCHKNGKWIWMEALKGVNT
;
A
#
# COMPACT_ATOMS: atom_id res chain seq x y z
N MET A 1 1.55 28.46 15.61
CA MET A 1 0.87 27.23 15.16
C MET A 1 1.49 26.07 15.90
N SER A 2 0.70 25.15 16.45
CA SER A 2 1.25 24.01 17.20
C SER A 2 2.15 23.17 16.29
N ASP A 3 3.28 22.65 16.79
CA ASP A 3 4.19 21.79 16.02
C ASP A 3 3.51 20.51 15.48
N ILE A 4 2.33 20.16 16.01
CA ILE A 4 1.49 19.03 15.57
C ILE A 4 1.00 19.21 14.13
N ASN A 5 0.89 20.46 13.64
CA ASN A 5 0.48 20.73 12.26
C ASN A 5 1.50 20.18 11.24
N LYS A 6 2.73 19.86 11.65
CA LYS A 6 3.71 19.17 10.79
C LYS A 6 3.33 17.71 10.50
N PHE A 7 2.33 17.16 11.17
CA PHE A 7 1.76 15.82 10.92
C PHE A 7 0.33 15.88 10.37
N GLU A 8 -0.04 16.98 9.72
CA GLU A 8 -1.38 17.16 9.10
C GLU A 8 -1.76 15.99 8.18
N TRP A 9 -0.78 15.36 7.54
CA TRP A 9 -0.98 14.23 6.65
C TRP A 9 -1.58 13.00 7.32
N PHE A 10 -1.53 12.87 8.65
CA PHE A 10 -2.17 11.74 9.36
C PHE A 10 -3.69 11.72 9.14
N GLY A 11 -4.31 12.89 8.95
CA GLY A 11 -5.75 13.02 8.71
C GLY A 11 -6.10 13.18 7.22
N HIS A 12 -7.38 13.00 6.91
CA HIS A 12 -7.98 13.23 5.57
C HIS A 12 -8.74 14.56 5.48
N HIS A 13 -8.59 15.43 6.48
CA HIS A 13 -9.31 16.71 6.57
C HIS A 13 -8.87 17.78 5.56
N LYS A 14 -7.69 17.60 4.95
CA LYS A 14 -7.12 18.49 3.94
C LYS A 14 -6.54 17.65 2.82
N LEU A 15 -6.75 18.08 1.57
CA LEU A 15 -6.06 17.51 0.42
C LEU A 15 -4.74 18.25 0.22
N LEU A 16 -3.63 17.66 0.67
CA LEU A 16 -2.28 18.22 0.51
C LEU A 16 -1.75 17.93 -0.90
N ARG A 17 -1.81 16.66 -1.30
CA ARG A 17 -1.44 16.19 -2.63
C ARG A 17 -1.97 14.78 -2.91
N ILE A 18 -2.08 14.46 -4.20
CA ILE A 18 -2.30 13.12 -4.72
C ILE A 18 -1.11 12.74 -5.59
N ILE A 19 -0.57 11.54 -5.42
CA ILE A 19 0.44 10.99 -6.34
C ILE A 19 -0.13 9.70 -6.92
N THR A 20 -0.23 9.64 -8.24
CA THR A 20 -0.61 8.43 -8.99
C THR A 20 0.63 7.87 -9.66
N ILE A 21 0.92 6.60 -9.42
CA ILE A 21 2.01 5.88 -10.08
C ILE A 21 1.42 4.69 -10.82
N SER A 22 1.75 4.58 -12.10
CA SER A 22 1.23 3.53 -12.97
C SER A 22 2.29 2.96 -13.92
N GLY A 23 1.93 1.83 -14.51
CA GLY A 23 2.74 1.11 -15.46
C GLY A 23 2.10 -0.24 -15.82
N ILE A 24 2.95 -1.22 -16.13
CA ILE A 24 2.52 -2.54 -16.60
C ILE A 24 3.02 -3.62 -15.65
N MET A 25 2.11 -4.53 -15.28
CA MET A 25 2.45 -5.76 -14.60
C MET A 25 2.40 -6.93 -15.58
N VAL A 26 3.37 -7.83 -15.51
CA VAL A 26 3.46 -9.05 -16.32
C VAL A 26 3.56 -10.23 -15.37
N ASN A 27 2.79 -11.28 -15.61
CA ASN A 27 2.95 -12.52 -14.85
C ASN A 27 3.96 -13.45 -15.52
N GLU A 28 5.08 -13.71 -14.84
CA GLU A 28 6.15 -14.60 -15.30
C GLU A 28 5.84 -16.07 -14.97
N GLU A 29 5.02 -16.30 -13.95
CA GLU A 29 4.45 -17.60 -13.61
C GLU A 29 2.92 -17.56 -13.80
N PRO A 30 2.26 -18.73 -13.82
CA PRO A 30 0.80 -18.80 -13.71
C PRO A 30 0.28 -17.98 -12.52
N ILE A 31 -0.74 -17.15 -12.72
CA ILE A 31 -1.38 -16.42 -11.62
C ILE A 31 -2.78 -16.93 -11.35
N ARG A 32 -3.10 -17.03 -10.06
CA ARG A 32 -4.43 -17.37 -9.58
C ARG A 32 -4.83 -16.42 -8.47
N VAL A 33 -5.78 -15.56 -8.75
CA VAL A 33 -6.49 -14.77 -7.74
C VAL A 33 -7.91 -15.30 -7.68
N GLY A 34 -8.23 -16.02 -6.62
CA GLY A 34 -9.51 -16.75 -6.53
C GLY A 34 -10.66 -15.82 -6.11
N ALA A 35 -11.86 -16.09 -6.62
CA ALA A 35 -13.09 -15.37 -6.25
C ALA A 35 -13.60 -15.66 -4.82
N GLY A 36 -12.86 -16.46 -4.03
CA GLY A 36 -13.37 -17.14 -2.84
C GLY A 36 -14.10 -18.44 -3.20
N LEU A 37 -14.62 -19.16 -2.20
CA LEU A 37 -15.43 -20.36 -2.40
C LEU A 37 -16.84 -19.97 -2.90
N SER A 38 -16.95 -19.37 -4.08
CA SER A 38 -18.21 -19.37 -4.81
C SER A 38 -18.39 -20.78 -5.36
N LYS A 39 -19.23 -21.59 -4.70
CA LYS A 39 -19.71 -22.88 -5.22
C LYS A 39 -20.48 -22.63 -6.51
N ALA A 40 -19.79 -22.54 -7.64
CA ALA A 40 -20.43 -22.83 -8.91
C ALA A 40 -20.63 -24.35 -8.96
N THR A 41 -21.78 -24.83 -8.50
CA THR A 41 -22.15 -26.26 -8.46
C THR A 41 -22.04 -26.94 -9.84
N PHE A 42 -21.95 -26.16 -10.92
CA PHE A 42 -21.84 -26.61 -12.31
C PHE A 42 -20.72 -25.89 -13.11
N GLY A 43 -19.64 -25.46 -12.44
CA GLY A 43 -18.45 -24.93 -13.12
C GLY A 43 -17.47 -26.04 -13.55
N PRO A 44 -16.64 -25.84 -14.59
CA PRO A 44 -15.64 -26.83 -15.03
C PRO A 44 -14.50 -27.04 -14.02
N THR A 45 -14.44 -26.24 -12.95
CA THR A 45 -13.37 -26.27 -11.95
C THR A 45 -13.89 -26.04 -10.53
N ASP A 46 -13.23 -26.66 -9.57
CA ASP A 46 -13.52 -26.49 -8.13
C ASP A 46 -13.07 -25.13 -7.59
N SER A 47 -12.18 -24.43 -8.29
CA SER A 47 -11.84 -23.04 -7.97
C SER A 47 -11.41 -22.23 -9.19
N THR A 48 -12.15 -21.14 -9.39
CA THR A 48 -12.04 -20.22 -10.50
C THR A 48 -11.17 -19.02 -10.18
N VAL A 49 -10.61 -18.41 -11.22
CA VAL A 49 -10.05 -17.06 -11.15
C VAL A 49 -11.20 -16.06 -10.96
N LEU A 50 -10.98 -15.02 -10.17
CA LEU A 50 -11.92 -13.92 -10.05
C LEU A 50 -12.05 -13.22 -11.40
N LYS A 51 -13.28 -13.16 -11.91
CA LYS A 51 -13.60 -12.53 -13.20
C LYS A 51 -14.61 -11.41 -13.02
N VAL A 52 -14.49 -10.37 -13.83
CA VAL A 52 -15.51 -9.34 -14.01
C VAL A 52 -16.16 -9.51 -15.38
N VAL A 53 -17.47 -9.26 -15.46
CA VAL A 53 -18.22 -9.29 -16.71
C VAL A 53 -18.23 -7.86 -17.28
N LYS A 54 -17.65 -7.68 -18.46
CA LYS A 54 -17.71 -6.39 -19.17
C LYS A 54 -19.11 -6.13 -19.72
N ALA A 55 -19.37 -4.88 -20.11
CA ALA A 55 -20.64 -4.48 -20.74
C ALA A 55 -20.95 -5.25 -22.05
N ASP A 56 -19.93 -5.80 -22.71
CA ASP A 56 -20.05 -6.65 -23.91
C ASP A 56 -20.32 -8.14 -23.58
N GLY A 57 -20.50 -8.48 -22.30
CA GLY A 57 -20.77 -9.84 -21.83
C GLY A 57 -19.54 -10.74 -21.69
N LYS A 58 -18.33 -10.26 -21.99
CA LYS A 58 -17.10 -11.05 -21.85
C LYS A 58 -16.62 -11.10 -20.40
N GLU A 59 -16.28 -12.30 -19.93
CA GLU A 59 -15.60 -12.48 -18.66
C GLU A 59 -14.10 -12.19 -18.79
N LEU A 60 -13.58 -11.35 -17.92
CA LEU A 60 -12.15 -11.06 -17.84
C LEU A 60 -11.62 -11.36 -16.45
N PRO A 61 -10.46 -12.05 -16.34
CA PRO A 61 -9.81 -12.20 -15.06
C PRO A 61 -9.43 -10.81 -14.51
N VAL A 62 -9.50 -10.66 -13.20
CA VAL A 62 -9.13 -9.42 -12.50
C VAL A 62 -8.22 -9.76 -11.32
N VAL A 63 -7.21 -8.91 -11.11
CA VAL A 63 -6.51 -8.85 -9.83
C VAL A 63 -7.03 -7.63 -9.08
N PRO A 64 -7.77 -7.81 -7.97
CA PRO A 64 -8.30 -6.69 -7.22
C PRO A 64 -7.19 -5.83 -6.62
N GLY A 65 -7.42 -4.53 -6.56
CA GLY A 65 -6.56 -3.58 -5.84
C GLY A 65 -6.32 -3.99 -4.38
N SER A 66 -7.35 -4.56 -3.73
CA SER A 66 -7.26 -5.09 -2.37
C SER A 66 -6.25 -6.24 -2.23
N SER A 67 -6.02 -7.03 -3.30
CA SER A 67 -4.99 -8.09 -3.32
C SER A 67 -3.59 -7.51 -3.31
N PHE A 68 -3.33 -6.45 -4.10
CA PHE A 68 -2.05 -5.72 -4.05
C PHE A 68 -1.84 -5.05 -2.71
N LYS A 69 -2.87 -4.37 -2.20
CA LYS A 69 -2.82 -3.67 -0.91
C LYS A 69 -2.46 -4.62 0.22
N GLY A 70 -3.14 -5.77 0.31
CA GLY A 70 -2.86 -6.78 1.32
C GLY A 70 -1.46 -7.39 1.18
N MET A 71 -1.05 -7.72 -0.05
CA MET A 71 0.28 -8.26 -0.34
C MET A 71 1.38 -7.28 0.05
N LEU A 72 1.32 -6.03 -0.42
CA LEU A 72 2.34 -5.02 -0.19
C LEU A 72 2.37 -4.57 1.27
N ARG A 73 1.22 -4.50 1.96
CA ARG A 73 1.18 -4.28 3.41
C ARG A 73 1.94 -5.38 4.15
N ALA A 74 1.69 -6.65 3.83
CA ALA A 74 2.39 -7.78 4.45
C ALA A 74 3.90 -7.73 4.19
N THR A 75 4.32 -7.42 2.96
CA THR A 75 5.74 -7.22 2.62
C THR A 75 6.37 -6.10 3.45
N CYS A 76 5.72 -4.94 3.56
CA CYS A 76 6.21 -3.83 4.37
C CYS A 76 6.35 -4.20 5.85
N ILE A 77 5.45 -5.04 6.40
CA ILE A 77 5.55 -5.55 7.78
C ILE A 77 6.86 -6.34 7.95
N TYR A 78 7.14 -7.27 7.04
CA TYR A 78 8.38 -8.06 7.10
C TYR A 78 9.63 -7.18 6.99
N MET A 79 9.62 -6.20 6.08
CA MET A 79 10.72 -5.27 5.89
C MET A 79 11.00 -4.43 7.14
N LEU A 80 9.97 -3.82 7.74
CA LEU A 80 10.16 -3.01 8.95
C LEU A 80 10.65 -3.86 10.13
N ARG A 81 10.12 -5.07 10.31
CA ARG A 81 10.57 -6.00 11.36
C ARG A 81 12.04 -6.40 11.16
N ALA A 82 12.46 -6.66 9.92
CA ALA A 82 13.86 -6.96 9.61
C ALA A 82 14.80 -5.78 9.94
N LEU A 83 14.31 -4.55 9.92
CA LEU A 83 15.05 -3.33 10.29
C LEU A 83 15.00 -3.02 11.80
N GLY A 84 14.39 -3.89 12.61
CA GLY A 84 14.22 -3.70 14.07
C GLY A 84 13.08 -2.76 14.45
N LEU A 85 12.19 -2.42 13.52
CA LEU A 85 11.03 -1.56 13.74
C LEU A 85 9.79 -2.43 13.93
N ASN A 86 9.28 -2.51 15.16
CA ASN A 86 8.10 -3.32 15.45
C ASN A 86 6.83 -2.63 14.94
N VAL A 87 6.02 -3.39 14.23
CA VAL A 87 4.71 -2.98 13.70
C VAL A 87 3.68 -4.08 13.94
N CYS A 88 2.41 -3.72 13.94
CA CYS A 88 1.30 -4.69 14.08
C CYS A 88 1.25 -5.66 12.89
N ASP A 89 0.54 -6.78 13.04
CA ASP A 89 0.37 -7.77 11.97
C ASP A 89 -0.55 -7.31 10.83
N GLY A 90 -1.34 -6.25 11.05
CA GLY A 90 -2.18 -5.68 9.99
C GLY A 90 -3.34 -6.58 9.56
N ILE A 91 -3.66 -7.59 10.36
CA ILE A 91 -4.79 -8.51 10.19
C ILE A 91 -5.91 -8.05 11.13
N VAL A 92 -7.15 -8.43 10.82
CA VAL A 92 -8.32 -8.19 11.67
C VAL A 92 -8.03 -8.60 13.13
N LYS A 93 -8.29 -7.70 14.09
CA LYS A 93 -7.97 -7.84 15.53
C LYS A 93 -6.49 -7.87 15.90
N ALA A 94 -5.59 -7.69 14.94
CA ALA A 94 -4.14 -7.58 15.14
C ALA A 94 -3.56 -6.30 14.47
N THR A 95 -4.34 -5.22 14.53
CA THR A 95 -3.98 -3.86 14.11
C THR A 95 -3.72 -2.97 15.34
N CYS A 96 -3.08 -1.81 15.14
CA CYS A 96 -2.87 -0.84 16.22
C CYS A 96 -4.17 -0.35 16.86
N LEU A 97 -5.26 -0.37 16.10
CA LEU A 97 -6.58 0.09 16.51
C LEU A 97 -7.65 -0.98 16.28
N THR A 98 -8.70 -0.96 17.10
CA THR A 98 -9.89 -1.80 17.04
C THR A 98 -11.13 -1.05 16.55
N GLY A 99 -11.06 0.28 16.43
CA GLY A 99 -12.04 1.13 15.75
C GLY A 99 -12.97 1.89 16.68
N ASN A 100 -12.71 1.84 17.98
CA ASN A 100 -13.52 2.50 19.02
C ASN A 100 -12.68 3.41 19.93
N GLU A 101 -11.37 3.51 19.68
CA GLU A 101 -10.47 4.25 20.56
C GLU A 101 -10.66 5.76 20.51
N PHE A 102 -11.28 6.27 19.44
CA PHE A 102 -11.58 7.70 19.29
C PHE A 102 -13.01 8.08 19.71
N ASN A 103 -13.83 7.13 20.19
CA ASN A 103 -15.23 7.39 20.57
C ASN A 103 -15.34 8.55 21.57
N GLU A 104 -14.44 8.62 22.55
CA GLU A 104 -14.47 9.70 23.55
C GLU A 104 -14.26 11.09 22.93
N ILE A 105 -13.57 11.20 21.79
CA ILE A 105 -13.41 12.47 21.07
C ILE A 105 -14.65 12.73 20.21
N GLU A 106 -15.12 11.70 19.49
CA GLU A 106 -16.27 11.77 18.58
C GLU A 106 -17.56 12.13 19.33
N GLU A 107 -17.74 11.63 20.55
CA GLU A 107 -18.90 11.92 21.40
C GLU A 107 -18.90 13.35 21.97
N ARG A 108 -17.76 14.06 21.97
CA ARG A 108 -17.66 15.45 22.48
C ARG A 108 -18.32 16.48 21.56
N LYS A 109 -18.74 16.09 20.35
CA LYS A 109 -19.40 16.99 19.36
C LYS A 109 -18.58 18.26 19.08
N LEU A 110 -17.27 18.11 18.96
CA LEU A 110 -16.37 19.19 18.58
C LEU A 110 -16.63 19.61 17.11
N SER A 111 -16.08 20.75 16.69
CA SER A 111 -16.02 21.05 15.26
C SER A 111 -15.13 20.00 14.56
N ALA A 112 -15.38 19.75 13.28
CA ALA A 112 -14.60 18.77 12.50
C ALA A 112 -13.09 19.05 12.55
N GLU A 113 -12.70 20.33 12.49
CA GLU A 113 -11.29 20.76 12.58
C GLU A 113 -10.68 20.45 13.95
N MET A 114 -11.41 20.74 15.04
CA MET A 114 -10.94 20.46 16.40
C MET A 114 -10.86 18.97 16.69
N GLU A 115 -11.83 18.19 16.22
CA GLU A 115 -11.85 16.73 16.35
C GLU A 115 -10.62 16.10 15.69
N VAL A 116 -10.32 16.50 14.46
CA VAL A 116 -9.16 16.00 13.72
C VAL A 116 -7.86 16.42 14.40
N THR A 117 -7.77 17.68 14.85
CA THR A 117 -6.58 18.17 15.57
C THR A 117 -6.32 17.37 16.84
N GLU A 118 -7.36 17.05 17.62
CA GLU A 118 -7.21 16.25 18.84
C GLU A 118 -6.87 14.78 18.53
N LYS A 119 -7.44 14.18 17.48
CA LYS A 119 -7.07 12.85 16.99
C LYS A 119 -5.60 12.79 16.57
N ILE A 120 -5.13 13.74 15.75
CA ILE A 120 -3.73 13.83 15.33
C ILE A 120 -2.83 14.01 16.55
N LYS A 121 -3.20 14.87 17.49
CA LYS A 121 -2.44 15.07 18.74
C LYS A 121 -2.32 13.77 19.55
N GLN A 122 -3.39 12.99 19.71
CA GLN A 122 -3.31 11.70 20.41
C GLN A 122 -2.41 10.71 19.68
N ILE A 123 -2.50 10.64 18.35
CA ILE A 123 -1.63 9.78 17.52
C ILE A 123 -0.17 10.19 17.68
N VAL A 124 0.14 11.49 17.55
CA VAL A 124 1.50 12.02 17.62
C VAL A 124 2.16 11.72 18.97
N ASN A 125 1.38 11.76 20.05
CA ASN A 125 1.84 11.55 21.41
C ASN A 125 1.77 10.09 21.89
N ALA A 126 1.27 9.15 21.08
CA ALA A 126 0.99 7.77 21.50
C ALA A 126 0.04 7.68 22.72
N LYS A 127 -0.99 8.53 22.74
CA LYS A 127 -1.98 8.64 23.84
C LYS A 127 -3.40 8.43 23.32
N ILE A 128 -3.59 7.40 22.50
CA ILE A 128 -4.89 7.11 21.88
C ILE A 128 -5.74 6.29 22.84
N GLY A 129 -6.91 6.84 23.21
CA GLY A 129 -7.85 6.20 24.12
C GLY A 129 -7.28 5.88 25.52
N LYS A 130 -8.06 5.16 26.32
CA LYS A 130 -7.72 4.83 27.72
C LYS A 130 -6.46 3.97 27.87
N GLU A 131 -6.15 3.16 26.87
CA GLU A 131 -4.99 2.25 26.88
C GLU A 131 -3.70 2.93 26.39
N GLU A 132 -3.74 4.24 26.09
CA GLU A 132 -2.62 5.00 25.55
C GLU A 132 -1.94 4.26 24.37
N ARG A 133 -2.76 3.88 23.39
CA ARG A 133 -2.30 3.15 22.21
C ARG A 133 -1.46 4.06 21.31
N SER A 134 -0.62 3.41 20.50
CA SER A 134 0.21 4.05 19.48
C SER A 134 -0.10 3.48 18.10
N VAL A 135 0.10 4.27 17.05
CA VAL A 135 -0.18 3.86 15.66
C VAL A 135 1.13 3.79 14.88
N CYS A 136 1.40 2.64 14.28
CA CYS A 136 2.56 2.41 13.44
C CYS A 136 2.44 3.06 12.04
N PRO A 137 3.56 3.32 11.33
CA PRO A 137 3.56 3.90 9.98
C PRO A 137 2.64 3.16 9.01
N LEU A 138 2.57 1.83 9.12
CA LEU A 138 1.75 1.03 8.20
C LEU A 138 0.25 1.15 8.46
N CYS A 139 -0.18 1.37 9.71
CA CYS A 139 -1.58 1.66 10.00
C CYS A 139 -1.98 3.07 9.54
N LEU A 140 -1.06 4.05 9.60
CA LEU A 140 -1.29 5.36 8.98
C LEU A 140 -1.43 5.22 7.46
N LEU A 141 -0.46 4.58 6.80
CA LEU A 141 -0.45 4.43 5.34
C LEU A 141 -1.59 3.55 4.81
N PHE A 142 -1.66 2.31 5.25
CA PHE A 142 -2.61 1.30 4.73
C PHE A 142 -3.97 1.29 5.45
N GLY A 143 -4.15 2.14 6.46
CA GLY A 143 -5.36 2.22 7.27
C GLY A 143 -5.42 1.20 8.41
N ALA A 144 -6.40 1.39 9.30
CA ALA A 144 -6.77 0.51 10.39
C ALA A 144 -8.24 0.76 10.76
N PRO A 145 -8.90 -0.09 11.56
CA PRO A 145 -10.19 0.28 12.14
C PRO A 145 -10.11 1.66 12.80
N GLY A 146 -11.01 2.58 12.46
CA GLY A 146 -10.98 3.98 12.93
C GLY A 146 -9.98 4.91 12.22
N LEU A 147 -9.21 4.41 11.24
CA LEU A 147 -8.29 5.21 10.41
C LEU A 147 -8.41 4.86 8.92
N ALA A 148 -8.82 5.85 8.13
CA ALA A 148 -8.86 5.72 6.67
C ALA A 148 -7.44 5.58 6.09
N SER A 149 -7.33 4.81 5.00
CA SER A 149 -6.05 4.58 4.33
C SER A 149 -5.68 5.71 3.38
N HIS A 150 -4.39 6.00 3.31
CA HIS A 150 -3.80 6.96 2.38
C HIS A 150 -3.33 6.33 1.05
N ILE A 151 -3.50 5.02 0.88
CA ILE A 151 -3.10 4.30 -0.33
C ILE A 151 -4.23 3.44 -0.88
N GLU A 152 -4.43 3.55 -2.19
CA GLU A 152 -5.43 2.83 -2.95
C GLU A 152 -4.78 2.21 -4.19
N PHE A 153 -5.10 0.96 -4.47
CA PHE A 153 -4.65 0.27 -5.68
C PHE A 153 -5.87 0.07 -6.57
N MET A 154 -5.71 0.36 -7.86
CA MET A 154 -6.76 0.11 -8.83
C MET A 154 -6.79 -1.38 -9.21
N ASP A 155 -7.95 -1.85 -9.69
CA ASP A 155 -8.07 -3.20 -10.20
C ASP A 155 -7.26 -3.36 -11.50
N SER A 156 -6.52 -4.47 -11.57
CA SER A 156 -5.72 -4.84 -12.73
C SER A 156 -6.50 -5.79 -13.63
N HIS A 157 -6.60 -5.43 -14.90
CA HIS A 157 -7.21 -6.17 -15.98
C HIS A 157 -6.18 -6.47 -17.08
N PRO A 158 -6.37 -7.55 -17.87
CA PRO A 158 -5.53 -7.80 -19.02
C PRO A 158 -5.60 -6.65 -20.02
N VAL A 159 -4.44 -6.17 -20.45
CA VAL A 159 -4.26 -5.21 -21.56
C VAL A 159 -3.61 -5.86 -22.79
N SER A 160 -3.25 -7.14 -22.68
CA SER A 160 -2.88 -8.01 -23.80
C SER A 160 -3.84 -9.18 -23.92
N ASP A 161 -3.64 -10.01 -24.94
CA ASP A 161 -4.26 -11.33 -24.98
C ASP A 161 -3.87 -12.15 -23.74
N PHE A 162 -4.82 -12.94 -23.25
CA PHE A 162 -4.63 -13.84 -22.11
C PHE A 162 -5.18 -15.22 -22.46
N LYS A 163 -4.63 -16.26 -21.80
CA LYS A 163 -5.13 -17.64 -21.90
C LYS A 163 -5.42 -18.17 -20.49
N LEU A 164 -6.52 -18.88 -20.37
CA LEU A 164 -6.85 -19.60 -19.14
C LEU A 164 -6.28 -21.01 -19.23
N GLY A 165 -5.54 -21.39 -18.20
CA GLY A 165 -5.01 -22.73 -18.00
C GLY A 165 -5.79 -23.47 -16.91
N TYR A 166 -5.77 -24.79 -17.00
CA TYR A 166 -6.42 -25.68 -16.03
C TYR A 166 -5.42 -26.72 -15.53
N ARG A 167 -5.27 -26.86 -14.22
CA ARG A 167 -4.34 -27.83 -13.62
C ARG A 167 -5.02 -28.62 -12.50
N THR A 168 -5.10 -29.93 -12.68
CA THR A 168 -5.53 -30.86 -11.64
C THR A 168 -4.45 -30.96 -10.56
N CYS A 169 -4.85 -30.75 -9.33
CA CYS A 169 -4.01 -30.79 -8.16
C CYS A 169 -4.47 -31.90 -7.22
N VAL A 170 -3.52 -32.61 -6.61
CA VAL A 170 -3.81 -33.54 -5.51
C VAL A 170 -3.65 -32.79 -4.19
N ALA A 171 -4.65 -32.87 -3.33
CA ALA A 171 -4.54 -32.45 -1.94
C ALA A 171 -4.06 -33.65 -1.11
N ILE A 172 -2.98 -33.48 -0.36
CA ILE A 172 -2.45 -34.53 0.52
C ILE A 172 -2.82 -34.16 1.96
N ASP A 173 -3.50 -35.06 2.66
CA ASP A 173 -3.75 -34.88 4.08
C ASP A 173 -2.48 -35.22 4.87
N ARG A 174 -1.76 -34.18 5.30
CA ARG A 174 -0.48 -34.33 6.01
C ARG A 174 -0.61 -35.01 7.38
N ARG A 175 -1.82 -35.15 7.96
CA ARG A 175 -2.03 -35.89 9.21
C ARG A 175 -2.29 -37.38 8.97
N LYS A 176 -3.00 -37.72 7.90
CA LYS A 176 -3.40 -39.11 7.60
C LYS A 176 -2.53 -39.80 6.56
N GLY A 177 -1.67 -39.05 5.85
CA GLY A 177 -0.84 -39.58 4.76
C GLY A 177 -1.62 -39.97 3.49
N SER A 178 -2.95 -39.81 3.49
CA SER A 178 -3.82 -40.16 2.37
C SER A 178 -4.04 -39.00 1.41
N SER A 179 -4.20 -39.32 0.12
CA SER A 179 -4.68 -38.36 -0.88
C SER A 179 -6.15 -38.03 -0.62
N ARG A 180 -6.47 -36.73 -0.60
CA ARG A 180 -7.85 -36.26 -0.82
C ARG A 180 -8.17 -36.29 -2.30
N SER A 181 -9.45 -36.15 -2.63
CA SER A 181 -9.93 -36.07 -4.02
C SER A 181 -9.15 -35.00 -4.79
N PRO A 182 -8.74 -35.28 -6.04
CA PRO A 182 -8.17 -34.28 -6.93
C PRO A 182 -9.11 -33.08 -7.07
N PHE A 183 -8.54 -31.89 -7.23
CA PHE A 183 -9.30 -30.68 -7.52
C PHE A 183 -8.66 -29.93 -8.69
N THR A 184 -9.49 -29.36 -9.56
CA THR A 184 -9.01 -28.61 -10.73
C THR A 184 -8.96 -27.13 -10.42
N VAL A 185 -7.84 -26.51 -10.80
CA VAL A 185 -7.59 -25.09 -10.61
C VAL A 185 -7.54 -24.38 -11.95
N GLU A 186 -8.32 -23.31 -12.09
CA GLU A 186 -8.19 -22.32 -13.16
C GLU A 186 -7.11 -21.28 -12.80
N TYR A 187 -6.34 -20.85 -13.79
CA TYR A 187 -5.33 -19.79 -13.67
C TYR A 187 -5.14 -19.05 -14.99
N VAL A 188 -4.50 -17.89 -14.94
CA VAL A 188 -4.03 -17.20 -16.14
C VAL A 188 -2.62 -17.67 -16.46
N GLU A 189 -2.41 -18.11 -17.70
CA GLU A 189 -1.11 -18.52 -18.22
C GLU A 189 -0.08 -17.37 -18.14
N PRO A 190 1.23 -17.68 -18.07
CA PRO A 190 2.31 -16.69 -18.16
C PRO A 190 2.18 -15.72 -19.34
N ASP A 191 2.94 -14.63 -19.26
CA ASP A 191 3.15 -13.62 -20.30
C ASP A 191 1.93 -12.73 -20.61
N CYS A 192 0.89 -12.77 -19.76
CA CYS A 192 -0.20 -11.79 -19.82
C CYS A 192 0.25 -10.45 -19.22
N ARG A 193 -0.07 -9.35 -19.91
CA ARG A 193 0.20 -7.98 -19.47
C ARG A 193 -1.07 -7.39 -18.85
N TRP A 194 -0.89 -6.69 -17.75
CA TRP A 194 -1.95 -6.11 -16.93
C TRP A 194 -1.67 -4.63 -16.72
N ASN A 195 -2.71 -3.80 -16.74
CA ASN A 195 -2.56 -2.44 -16.22
C ASN A 195 -2.27 -2.50 -14.73
N PHE A 196 -1.37 -1.65 -14.23
CA PHE A 196 -1.09 -1.52 -12.81
C PHE A 196 -1.06 -0.05 -12.43
N GLU A 197 -1.86 0.33 -11.44
CA GLU A 197 -1.94 1.70 -10.96
C GLU A 197 -2.24 1.72 -9.46
N PHE A 198 -1.58 2.62 -8.75
CA PHE A 198 -1.94 2.96 -7.40
C PHE A 198 -1.87 4.47 -7.17
N LYS A 199 -2.73 4.92 -6.28
CA LYS A 199 -2.87 6.31 -5.87
C LYS A 199 -2.53 6.41 -4.40
N VAL A 200 -1.75 7.42 -4.04
CA VAL A 200 -1.54 7.83 -2.67
C VAL A 200 -2.06 9.25 -2.44
N GLU A 201 -2.74 9.45 -1.33
CA GLU A 201 -3.24 10.74 -0.87
C GLU A 201 -2.43 11.15 0.36
N ASN A 202 -1.88 12.36 0.36
CA ASN A 202 -1.14 12.90 1.50
C ASN A 202 0.00 12.01 2.03
N VAL A 203 0.61 11.15 1.22
CA VAL A 203 1.68 10.27 1.71
C VAL A 203 3.05 10.99 1.65
N PRO A 204 3.82 11.01 2.76
CA PRO A 204 5.21 11.48 2.75
C PRO A 204 6.10 10.73 1.77
N ASN A 205 7.12 11.39 1.23
CA ASN A 205 7.99 10.82 0.20
C ASN A 205 8.66 9.51 0.67
N TYR A 206 9.12 9.49 1.92
CA TYR A 206 9.78 8.30 2.49
C TYR A 206 8.85 7.08 2.64
N LEU A 207 7.56 7.27 2.99
CA LEU A 207 6.62 6.15 3.09
C LEU A 207 6.21 5.61 1.72
N LEU A 208 6.14 6.48 0.71
CA LEU A 208 5.98 6.06 -0.67
C LEU A 208 7.19 5.24 -1.14
N GLY A 209 8.41 5.67 -0.78
CA GLY A 209 9.64 4.91 -1.02
C GLY A 209 9.65 3.51 -0.41
N LEU A 210 9.08 3.32 0.80
CA LEU A 210 8.91 2.00 1.42
C LEU A 210 8.02 1.07 0.57
N VAL A 211 6.91 1.58 0.03
CA VAL A 211 6.02 0.79 -0.84
C VAL A 211 6.72 0.41 -2.14
N LEU A 212 7.50 1.33 -2.71
CA LEU A 212 8.27 1.09 -3.92
C LEU A 212 9.38 0.04 -3.71
N ASP A 213 10.06 0.05 -2.56
CA ASP A 213 10.97 -1.05 -2.19
C ASP A 213 10.24 -2.39 -2.06
N ALA A 214 9.02 -2.41 -1.53
CA ALA A 214 8.23 -3.63 -1.46
C ALA A 214 7.86 -4.16 -2.86
N ILE A 215 7.62 -3.27 -3.83
CA ILE A 215 7.43 -3.63 -5.24
C ILE A 215 8.72 -4.22 -5.84
N GLU A 216 9.90 -3.72 -5.46
CA GLU A 216 11.16 -4.29 -5.94
C GLU A 216 11.40 -5.71 -5.41
N LEU A 217 10.94 -6.04 -4.19
CA LEU A 217 10.95 -7.43 -3.72
C LEU A 217 9.98 -8.33 -4.52
N VAL A 218 8.87 -7.77 -5.01
CA VAL A 218 7.97 -8.47 -5.96
C VAL A 218 8.70 -8.70 -7.28
N ASN A 219 9.34 -7.68 -7.85
CA ASN A 219 10.12 -7.76 -9.09
C ASN A 219 11.29 -8.75 -9.01
N ALA A 220 11.93 -8.86 -7.84
CA ALA A 220 12.97 -9.86 -7.57
C ALA A 220 12.41 -11.31 -7.45
N GLY A 221 11.09 -11.49 -7.49
CA GLY A 221 10.42 -12.79 -7.36
C GLY A 221 10.37 -13.32 -5.92
N LEU A 222 10.72 -12.50 -4.92
CA LEU A 222 10.70 -12.89 -3.51
C LEU A 222 9.29 -12.87 -2.93
N ILE A 223 8.44 -12.00 -3.47
CA ILE A 223 7.03 -11.88 -3.09
C ILE A 223 6.16 -12.29 -4.27
N LYS A 224 5.27 -13.25 -4.05
CA LYS A 224 4.34 -13.77 -5.07
C LYS A 224 2.91 -13.29 -4.84
N LEU A 225 2.18 -13.05 -5.93
CA LEU A 225 0.77 -12.65 -5.96
C LEU A 225 -0.17 -13.87 -5.96
N GLY A 226 -1.33 -13.74 -5.31
CA GLY A 226 -2.41 -14.73 -5.40
C GLY A 226 -2.19 -16.02 -4.61
N GLY A 227 -2.88 -17.09 -5.01
CA GLY A 227 -2.86 -18.40 -4.38
C GLY A 227 -1.77 -19.33 -4.94
N MET A 228 -1.58 -20.48 -4.29
CA MET A 228 -0.70 -21.57 -4.76
C MET A 228 0.79 -21.20 -4.92
N LYS A 229 1.26 -20.18 -4.20
CA LYS A 229 2.63 -19.66 -4.24
C LYS A 229 3.72 -20.75 -4.12
N SER A 230 3.51 -21.75 -3.26
CA SER A 230 4.42 -22.89 -3.04
C SER A 230 4.42 -23.94 -4.15
N ARG A 231 3.58 -23.78 -5.18
CA ARG A 231 3.42 -24.72 -6.31
C ARG A 231 3.83 -24.10 -7.65
N GLY A 232 4.62 -23.02 -7.62
CA GLY A 232 5.13 -22.34 -8.81
C GLY A 232 4.14 -21.35 -9.45
N PHE A 233 3.29 -20.72 -8.62
CA PHE A 233 2.35 -19.69 -9.06
C PHE A 233 2.71 -18.33 -8.47
N GLY A 234 2.37 -17.26 -9.19
CA GLY A 234 2.29 -15.94 -8.61
C GLY A 234 3.54 -15.06 -8.76
N LYS A 235 4.60 -15.51 -9.42
CA LYS A 235 5.70 -14.61 -9.79
C LYS A 235 5.23 -13.61 -10.83
N ILE A 236 5.35 -12.33 -10.50
CA ILE A 236 4.97 -11.20 -11.35
C ILE A 236 6.11 -10.19 -11.40
N LYS A 237 6.12 -9.35 -12.42
CA LYS A 237 7.00 -8.19 -12.57
C LYS A 237 6.14 -6.96 -12.81
N ILE A 238 6.39 -5.88 -12.10
CA ILE A 238 5.71 -4.59 -12.18
C ILE A 238 6.72 -3.56 -12.66
N GLU A 239 6.53 -3.07 -13.88
CA GLU A 239 7.31 -2.00 -14.46
C GLU A 239 6.53 -0.69 -14.36
N LEU A 240 6.96 0.18 -13.44
CA LEU A 240 6.40 1.50 -13.24
C LEU A 240 7.14 2.51 -14.13
N ASP A 241 6.39 3.30 -14.90
CA ASP A 241 6.96 4.23 -15.87
C ASP A 241 6.17 5.52 -16.01
N LYS A 242 5.11 5.74 -15.24
CA LYS A 242 4.35 6.98 -15.23
C LYS A 242 4.08 7.46 -13.82
N VAL A 243 4.28 8.76 -13.58
CA VAL A 243 3.96 9.42 -12.31
C VAL A 243 3.24 10.73 -12.58
N SER A 244 2.12 10.93 -11.89
CA SER A 244 1.36 12.18 -11.87
C SER A 244 1.21 12.66 -10.42
N ILE A 245 1.46 13.95 -10.18
CA ILE A 245 1.36 14.59 -8.88
C ILE A 245 0.37 15.75 -9.00
N PHE A 246 -0.74 15.65 -8.30
CA PHE A 246 -1.71 16.72 -8.18
C PHE A 246 -1.57 17.44 -6.83
N SER A 247 -1.52 18.77 -6.82
CA SER A 247 -1.60 19.55 -5.59
C SER A 247 -2.28 20.90 -5.83
N LEU A 248 -3.23 21.23 -4.95
CA LEU A 248 -3.87 22.56 -4.91
C LEU A 248 -2.88 23.67 -4.52
N ASN A 249 -1.78 23.31 -3.85
CA ASN A 249 -0.77 24.24 -3.38
C ASN A 249 0.63 23.64 -3.55
N HIS A 250 1.15 23.68 -4.78
CA HIS A 250 2.50 23.19 -5.07
C HIS A 250 3.57 23.87 -4.22
N ARG A 251 3.40 25.15 -3.86
CA ARG A 251 4.36 25.90 -3.02
C ARG A 251 4.60 25.27 -1.66
N GLN A 252 3.60 24.56 -1.12
CA GLN A 252 3.68 23.96 0.20
C GLN A 252 3.82 22.43 0.14
N TYR A 253 3.06 21.75 -0.71
CA TYR A 253 2.91 20.29 -0.66
C TYR A 253 3.37 19.57 -1.95
N GLY A 254 3.52 20.32 -3.04
CA GLY A 254 3.80 19.77 -4.37
C GLY A 254 5.23 20.01 -4.84
N ILE A 255 5.39 20.59 -6.02
CA ILE A 255 6.67 20.72 -6.72
C ILE A 255 7.13 22.18 -6.61
N VAL A 256 8.31 22.40 -6.04
CA VAL A 256 8.97 23.70 -5.96
C VAL A 256 10.42 23.52 -6.37
N ASP A 257 10.92 24.36 -7.28
CA ASP A 257 12.30 24.35 -7.75
C ASP A 257 12.82 22.95 -8.15
N GLY A 258 11.98 22.20 -8.86
CA GLY A 258 12.32 20.84 -9.31
C GLY A 258 12.40 19.82 -8.18
N LYS A 259 11.71 20.04 -7.04
CA LYS A 259 11.66 19.10 -5.93
C LYS A 259 10.24 18.93 -5.38
N LEU A 260 9.85 17.68 -5.16
CA LEU A 260 8.67 17.34 -4.39
C LEU A 260 8.93 17.62 -2.91
N GLN A 261 8.09 18.45 -2.29
CA GLN A 261 8.28 18.91 -0.92
C GLN A 261 8.03 17.80 0.13
N PRO A 262 8.67 17.89 1.30
CA PRO A 262 8.39 16.99 2.43
C PRO A 262 7.03 17.30 3.08
N LEU A 263 6.37 16.28 3.64
CA LEU A 263 5.09 16.46 4.34
C LEU A 263 5.17 16.41 5.88
N ASP A 264 6.29 15.97 6.44
CA ASP A 264 6.50 15.90 7.89
C ASP A 264 8.00 16.06 8.26
N PRO A 265 8.36 16.12 9.56
CA PRO A 265 9.74 16.32 10.00
C PRO A 265 10.72 15.17 9.67
N ILE A 266 10.22 13.97 9.35
CA ILE A 266 11.01 12.79 8.97
C ILE A 266 11.28 12.79 7.46
N ASP A 267 10.34 13.37 6.71
CA ASP A 267 10.34 13.42 5.26
C ASP A 267 11.41 14.35 4.69
N LYS A 268 11.81 14.09 3.45
CA LYS A 268 12.84 14.87 2.75
C LYS A 268 12.40 15.21 1.34
N PRO A 269 12.87 16.34 0.78
CA PRO A 269 12.53 16.71 -0.59
C PRO A 269 13.10 15.71 -1.60
N VAL A 270 12.37 15.46 -2.69
CA VAL A 270 12.77 14.51 -3.75
C VAL A 270 12.91 15.22 -5.08
N ASN A 271 14.05 15.04 -5.75
CA ASN A 271 14.31 15.63 -7.05
C ASN A 271 13.28 15.16 -8.07
N TRP A 272 12.58 16.12 -8.68
CA TRP A 272 11.56 15.96 -9.69
C TRP A 272 12.12 16.33 -11.06
N SER A 273 11.79 15.53 -12.07
CA SER A 273 12.12 15.80 -13.47
C SER A 273 10.89 15.44 -14.29
N GLY A 274 10.18 16.45 -14.78
CA GLY A 274 8.89 16.30 -15.41
C GLY A 274 8.29 17.67 -15.74
N THR A 275 7.13 17.65 -16.38
CA THR A 275 6.40 18.89 -16.69
C THR A 275 5.52 19.28 -15.52
N LEU A 276 5.38 20.57 -15.26
CA LEU A 276 4.45 21.12 -14.27
C LEU A 276 3.48 22.05 -15.00
N LYS A 277 2.18 21.75 -14.91
CA LYS A 277 1.09 22.53 -15.51
C LYS A 277 0.04 22.81 -14.44
N GLU A 278 -0.07 24.07 -14.03
CA GLU A 278 -1.01 24.53 -13.00
C GLU A 278 -0.95 23.70 -11.71
N LEU A 279 -1.87 22.74 -11.56
CA LEU A 279 -2.06 21.91 -10.37
C LEU A 279 -1.52 20.48 -10.53
N THR A 280 -0.98 20.15 -11.71
CA THR A 280 -0.56 18.78 -12.04
C THR A 280 0.88 18.77 -12.55
N ALA A 281 1.72 17.92 -11.97
CA ALA A 281 3.04 17.60 -12.47
C ALA A 281 3.09 16.16 -13.01
N GLU A 282 3.62 15.96 -14.22
CA GLU A 282 3.67 14.65 -14.87
C GLU A 282 5.07 14.33 -15.39
N THR A 283 5.45 13.07 -15.26
CA THR A 283 6.67 12.50 -15.82
C THR A 283 6.44 11.06 -16.27
N GLU A 284 7.18 10.62 -17.28
CA GLU A 284 7.08 9.28 -17.85
C GLU A 284 8.45 8.71 -18.25
N GLY A 285 8.49 7.41 -18.53
CA GLY A 285 9.68 6.72 -19.03
C GLY A 285 10.87 6.80 -18.06
N LYS A 286 12.02 7.29 -18.56
CA LYS A 286 13.27 7.33 -17.79
C LYS A 286 13.22 8.28 -16.61
N ASP A 287 12.55 9.42 -16.76
CA ASP A 287 12.46 10.44 -15.71
C ASP A 287 11.54 9.98 -14.59
N ALA A 288 10.44 9.29 -14.90
CA ALA A 288 9.59 8.63 -13.92
C ALA A 288 10.35 7.57 -13.11
N LYS A 289 11.11 6.70 -13.79
CA LYS A 289 11.93 5.67 -13.13
C LYS A 289 12.98 6.29 -12.20
N LYS A 290 13.63 7.38 -12.64
CA LYS A 290 14.58 8.12 -11.80
C LYS A 290 13.90 8.73 -10.57
N PHE A 291 12.71 9.31 -10.73
CA PHE A 291 11.95 9.86 -9.61
C PHE A 291 11.55 8.77 -8.60
N ILE A 292 11.09 7.61 -9.08
CA ILE A 292 10.78 6.43 -8.26
C ILE A 292 12.00 5.98 -7.46
N GLU A 293 13.18 5.91 -8.08
CA GLU A 293 14.42 5.56 -7.38
C GLU A 293 14.82 6.59 -6.32
N ASN A 294 14.62 7.88 -6.61
CA ASN A 294 14.87 8.94 -5.62
C ASN A 294 13.93 8.81 -4.41
N LEU A 295 12.66 8.41 -4.60
CA LEU A 295 11.73 8.14 -3.48
C LEU A 295 12.24 6.99 -2.59
N ARG A 296 12.74 5.91 -3.20
CA ARG A 296 13.35 4.77 -2.48
C ARG A 296 14.60 5.18 -1.71
N THR A 297 15.46 6.01 -2.32
CA THR A 297 16.63 6.57 -1.63
C THR A 297 16.21 7.42 -0.42
N THR A 298 15.15 8.22 -0.57
CA THR A 298 14.59 9.01 0.53
C THR A 298 14.13 8.12 1.68
N TRP A 299 13.43 7.02 1.39
CA TRP A 299 13.06 5.99 2.37
C TRP A 299 14.27 5.51 3.18
N HIS A 300 15.34 5.06 2.53
CA HIS A 300 16.55 4.59 3.23
C HIS A 300 17.18 5.67 4.10
N SER A 301 17.23 6.90 3.59
CA SER A 301 17.86 8.01 4.32
C SER A 301 17.03 8.51 5.52
N SER A 302 15.72 8.20 5.57
CA SER A 302 14.81 8.60 6.66
C SER A 302 14.74 7.56 7.78
N LEU A 303 15.36 6.38 7.62
CA LEU A 303 15.35 5.31 8.64
C LEU A 303 15.90 5.76 9.99
N THR A 304 16.94 6.60 10.00
CA THR A 304 17.54 7.10 11.25
C THR A 304 16.55 7.95 12.05
N GLU A 305 15.83 8.85 11.39
CA GLU A 305 14.81 9.69 12.03
C GLU A 305 13.59 8.86 12.43
N LEU A 306 13.14 7.94 11.56
CA LEU A 306 12.02 7.06 11.85
C LEU A 306 12.27 6.16 13.08
N ARG A 307 13.52 5.70 13.28
CA ARG A 307 13.90 4.92 14.47
C ARG A 307 13.74 5.71 15.77
N LYS A 308 13.95 7.03 15.76
CA LYS A 308 13.76 7.87 16.95
C LYS A 308 12.30 7.85 17.43
N CYS A 309 11.36 7.69 16.50
CA CYS A 309 9.93 7.58 16.80
C CYS A 309 9.51 6.23 17.38
N HIS A 310 10.36 5.20 17.36
CA HIS A 310 10.02 3.89 17.90
C HIS A 310 10.74 3.63 19.22
N LYS A 311 10.02 3.72 20.35
CA LYS A 311 10.56 3.58 21.71
C LYS A 311 9.74 2.60 22.53
N ASN A 312 10.40 1.64 23.19
CA ASN A 312 9.78 0.66 24.07
C ASN A 312 8.56 -0.07 23.44
N GLY A 313 8.64 -0.37 22.14
CA GLY A 313 7.56 -1.02 21.39
C GLY A 313 6.37 -0.13 21.03
N LYS A 314 6.43 1.19 21.30
CA LYS A 314 5.42 2.18 20.91
C LYS A 314 5.95 3.13 19.84
N TRP A 315 5.05 3.63 19.00
CA TRP A 315 5.31 4.67 18.00
C TRP A 315 4.93 6.05 18.54
N ILE A 316 5.93 6.84 18.90
CA ILE A 316 5.81 8.20 19.45
C ILE A 316 6.32 9.19 18.41
N TRP A 317 5.43 9.69 17.54
CA TRP A 317 5.81 10.56 16.42
C TRP A 317 6.33 11.93 16.85
N MET A 318 5.94 12.41 18.04
CA MET A 318 6.48 13.65 18.61
C MET A 318 8.02 13.64 18.72
N GLU A 319 8.65 12.48 18.81
CA GLU A 319 10.12 12.38 18.86
C GLU A 319 10.80 12.95 17.60
N ALA A 320 10.14 12.93 16.44
CA ALA A 320 10.69 13.54 15.23
C ALA A 320 10.78 15.08 15.32
N LEU A 321 9.98 15.71 16.19
CA LEU A 321 10.05 17.16 16.42
C LEU A 321 11.24 17.55 17.31
N LYS A 322 11.70 16.65 18.17
CA LYS A 322 12.79 16.91 19.13
C LYS A 322 14.16 17.03 18.45
N GLY A 323 14.31 16.51 17.23
CA GLY A 323 15.54 16.59 16.44
C GLY A 323 15.64 17.82 15.53
N VAL A 324 14.62 18.70 15.50
CA VAL A 324 14.58 19.88 14.59
C VAL A 324 15.25 21.13 15.20
N ASN A 325 15.71 21.05 16.46
CA ASN A 325 16.37 22.14 17.20
C ASN A 325 17.85 21.83 17.52
N THR A 326 18.61 21.33 16.54
CA THR A 326 20.08 21.30 16.57
C THR A 326 20.63 21.66 15.22
#